data_AF-A0A433WV70-F1
#
_entry.id   AF-A0A433WV70-F1
#
_cell.length_a   1.000
_cell.length_b   1.000
_cell.length_c   1.000
_cell.angle_alpha   90.00
_cell.angle_beta   90.00
_cell.angle_gamma   90.00
#
_symmetry.space_group_name_H-M   'P 1'
#
loop_
_entity.id
_entity.type
_entity.pdbx_description
1 polymer ?
#
loop_
_entity_poly.entity_id
_entity_poly.type
_entity_poly.pdbx_seq_one_letter_code
_entity_poly.pdbx_strand_id
1 'polypeptide(L)' 'MFAFKGACLKGTPVPLEDVKSRELYLDIPYDTGAAQMEQIKRAYDYAAQKGINLTAWKLK' A
#
# COMPACT_ATOMS: atom_id res chain seq x y z
N MET A 1 -8.01 -8.49 10.19
CA MET A 1 -7.26 -7.92 9.04
C MET A 1 -8.14 -8.06 7.81
N PHE A 2 -8.57 -6.96 7.18
CA PHE A 2 -9.50 -6.99 6.05
C PHE A 2 -8.71 -6.97 4.74
N ALA A 3 -8.59 -8.11 4.08
CA ALA A 3 -8.08 -8.19 2.72
C ALA A 3 -9.21 -7.85 1.72
N PHE A 4 -8.88 -7.21 0.60
CA PHE A 4 -9.83 -7.02 -0.50
C PHE A 4 -10.33 -8.38 -0.98
N LYS A 5 -11.66 -8.56 -1.04
CA LYS A 5 -12.33 -9.79 -1.51
C LYS A 5 -13.13 -9.59 -2.79
N GLY A 6 -13.02 -8.42 -3.40
CA GLY A 6 -13.90 -7.95 -4.48
C GLY A 6 -14.73 -6.76 -4.03
N ALA A 7 -15.15 -5.93 -4.99
CA ALA A 7 -16.03 -4.79 -4.78
C ALA A 7 -16.91 -4.57 -6.00
N CYS A 8 -17.94 -3.72 -5.86
CA CYS A 8 -18.71 -3.23 -6.99
C CYS A 8 -18.45 -1.73 -7.14
N LEU A 9 -17.89 -1.32 -8.27
CA LEU A 9 -17.54 0.06 -8.57
C LEU A 9 -18.52 0.61 -9.62
N LYS A 10 -19.39 1.54 -9.21
CA LYS A 10 -20.40 2.17 -10.10
C LYS A 10 -21.25 1.15 -10.90
N GLY A 11 -21.61 0.03 -10.28
CA GLY A 11 -22.39 -1.04 -10.91
C GLY A 11 -21.56 -2.08 -11.67
N THR A 12 -20.25 -1.89 -11.79
CA THR A 12 -19.33 -2.87 -12.38
C THR A 12 -18.68 -3.71 -11.28
N PRO A 13 -18.85 -5.06 -11.29
CA PRO A 13 -18.14 -5.91 -10.35
C PRO A 13 -16.63 -5.90 -10.66
N VAL A 14 -15.83 -5.76 -9.61
CA VAL A 14 -14.37 -5.90 -9.63
C VAL A 14 -14.04 -7.11 -8.75
N PRO A 15 -14.01 -8.32 -9.33
CA PRO A 15 -13.71 -9.53 -8.58
C PRO A 15 -12.22 -9.55 -8.18
N LEU A 16 -11.90 -10.31 -7.13
CA LEU A 16 -10.53 -10.42 -6.65
C LEU A 16 -9.59 -11.07 -7.69
N GLU A 17 -10.12 -11.98 -8.51
CA GLU A 17 -9.37 -12.71 -9.54
C GLU A 17 -8.81 -11.81 -10.66
N ASP A 18 -9.42 -10.65 -10.88
CA ASP A 18 -8.93 -9.65 -11.85
C ASP A 18 -7.74 -8.84 -11.33
N VAL A 19 -7.41 -8.96 -10.03
CA VAL A 19 -6.32 -8.22 -9.40
C VAL A 19 -4.99 -8.92 -9.68
N LYS A 20 -4.23 -8.40 -10.67
CA LYS A 20 -2.92 -8.93 -11.07
C LYS A 20 -1.76 -8.53 -10.16
N SER A 21 -1.84 -7.34 -9.58
CA SER A 21 -0.83 -6.80 -8.67
C SER A 21 -1.49 -5.92 -7.61
N ARG A 22 -0.80 -5.76 -6.48
CA ARG A 22 -1.21 -4.86 -5.40
C ARG A 22 -0.07 -3.90 -5.16
N GLU A 23 -0.31 -2.62 -5.38
CA GLU A 23 0.72 -1.59 -5.26
C GLU A 23 0.23 -0.50 -4.31
N LEU A 24 1.14 0.03 -3.51
CA LEU A 24 0.87 1.12 -2.58
C LEU A 24 1.88 2.23 -2.83
N TYR A 25 1.39 3.40 -3.25
CA TYR A 25 2.19 4.61 -3.38
C TYR A 25 2.04 5.43 -2.11
N LEU A 26 3.16 5.63 -1.40
CA LEU A 26 3.19 6.40 -0.16
C LEU A 26 4.05 7.65 -0.35
N ASP A 27 3.40 8.79 -0.22
CA ASP A 27 4.06 10.08 -0.18
C ASP A 27 4.48 10.42 1.26
N ILE A 28 5.77 10.70 1.45
CA ILE A 28 6.39 10.96 2.75
C ILE A 28 6.80 12.44 2.80
N PRO A 29 6.18 13.25 3.67
CA PRO A 29 6.60 14.62 3.93
C PRO A 29 8.07 14.72 4.40
N TYR A 30 8.79 15.80 4.04
CA TYR A 30 10.21 15.94 4.42
C TYR A 30 10.45 16.13 5.91
N ASP A 31 9.45 16.65 6.64
CA ASP A 31 9.44 16.79 8.10
C ASP A 31 9.22 15.47 8.84
N THR A 32 9.03 14.36 8.11
CA THR A 32 8.90 13.02 8.72
C THR A 32 10.15 12.67 9.52
N GLY A 33 9.98 12.57 10.85
CA GLY A 33 11.07 12.30 11.78
C GLY A 33 11.58 10.86 11.72
N ALA A 34 12.74 10.62 12.35
CA ALA A 34 13.39 9.31 12.34
C ALA A 34 12.49 8.17 12.87
N ALA A 35 11.75 8.41 13.95
CA ALA A 35 10.84 7.41 14.53
C ALA A 35 9.69 7.01 13.58
N GLN A 36 9.17 7.98 12.81
CA GLN A 36 8.15 7.71 11.79
C GLN A 36 8.75 6.99 10.58
N MET A 37 9.98 7.34 10.19
CA MET A 37 10.70 6.61 9.14
C MET A 37 10.93 5.14 9.50
N GLU A 38 11.21 4.82 10.77
CA GLU A 38 11.29 3.44 11.24
C GLU A 38 9.95 2.69 11.18
N GLN A 39 8.83 3.38 11.47
CA GLN A 39 7.49 2.82 11.28
C GLN A 39 7.21 2.54 9.80
N ILE A 40 7.57 3.46 8.91
CA ILE A 40 7.40 3.30 7.46
C ILE A 40 8.23 2.12 6.95
N LYS A 41 9.47 1.97 7.41
CA LYS A 41 10.31 0.82 7.04
C LYS A 41 9.67 -0.51 7.47
N ARG A 42 9.17 -0.60 8.70
CA ARG A 42 8.46 -1.80 9.16
C ARG A 42 7.20 -2.09 8.34
N ALA A 43 6.47 -1.05 7.94
CA ALA A 43 5.30 -1.20 7.08
C ALA A 43 5.69 -1.68 5.66
N TYR A 44 6.83 -1.23 5.13
CA TYR A 44 7.38 -1.69 3.86
C TYR A 44 7.70 -3.20 3.89
N ASP A 45 8.45 -3.63 4.91
CA ASP A 45 8.81 -5.04 5.06
C ASP A 45 7.57 -5.94 5.20
N TYR A 46 6.57 -5.45 5.94
CA TYR A 46 5.29 -6.14 6.08
C TYR A 46 4.50 -6.21 4.76
N ALA A 47 4.46 -5.12 3.99
CA ALA A 47 3.80 -5.08 2.68
C ALA A 47 4.43 -6.09 1.71
N ALA A 48 5.76 -6.18 1.67
CA ALA A 48 6.49 -7.15 0.86
C ALA A 48 6.11 -8.60 1.23
N GLN A 49 6.02 -8.92 2.54
CA GLN A 49 5.55 -10.24 3.00
C GLN A 49 4.09 -10.56 2.61
N LYS A 50 3.28 -9.53 2.34
CA LYS A 50 1.89 -9.67 1.89
C LYS A 50 1.73 -9.62 0.37
N GLY A 51 2.84 -9.58 -0.38
CA GLY A 51 2.82 -9.48 -1.84
C GLY A 51 2.29 -8.14 -2.33
N ILE A 52 2.45 -7.07 -1.53
CA ILE A 52 2.08 -5.70 -1.89
C ILE A 52 3.38 -4.96 -2.22
N ASN A 53 3.46 -4.41 -3.43
CA ASN A 53 4.57 -3.59 -3.87
C ASN A 53 4.41 -2.17 -3.30
N LEU A 54 5.15 -1.84 -2.24
CA LEU A 54 5.13 -0.50 -1.67
C LEU A 54 6.18 0.36 -2.38
N THR A 55 5.78 1.50 -2.92
CA THR A 55 6.68 2.53 -3.47
C THR A 55 6.56 3.79 -2.64
N ALA A 56 7.66 4.24 -2.02
CA ALA A 56 7.67 5.40 -1.15
C ALA A 56 8.51 6.54 -1.75
N TRP A 57 7.98 7.76 -1.74
CA TRP A 57 8.64 8.96 -2.25
C TRP A 57 8.70 10.03 -1.16
N LYS A 58 9.83 10.72 -1.02
CA LYS A 58 9.88 11.94 -0.20
C LYS A 58 9.41 13.13 -1.04
N LEU A 59 8.42 13.88 -0.56
CA LEU A 59 7.86 15.05 -1.25
C LEU A 59 8.54 16.36 -0.80
N LYS A 60 9.28 17.00 -1.72
CA LYS A 60 10.11 18.20 -1.46
C LYS A 60 9.39 19.31 -0.70
#